data_AF-A0A955IET3-F1
#
_entry.id   AF-A0A955IET3-F1
#
_cell.length_a   1.000
_cell.length_b   1.000
_cell.length_c   1.000
_cell.angle_alpha   90.00
_cell.angle_beta   90.00
_cell.angle_gamma   90.00
#
_symmetry.space_group_name_H-M   'P 1'
#
loop_
_entity.id
_entity.type
_entity.pdbx_description
1 polymer ?
#
loop_
_entity_poly.entity_id
_entity_poly.type
_entity_poly.pdbx_seq_one_letter_code
_entity_poly.pdbx_strand_id
1 'polypeptide(L)'
;MPKAKSHKGLLKRIRITKSGKVKFRPPRGRHLKSNKTGIQVQSYRNPGYASSGDMRKLSALLFRPLKSQEQSIAERKAREEAAMAEPAAN
;
A
#
# COMPACT_ATOMS: atom_id res chain seq x y z
N MET A 1 15.39 10.75 -27.16
CA MET A 1 14.10 10.95 -26.46
C MET A 1 14.20 10.46 -25.01
N PRO A 2 14.16 11.36 -24.01
CA PRO A 2 14.23 10.96 -22.61
C PRO A 2 12.88 10.34 -22.17
N LYS A 3 12.84 9.01 -22.05
CA LYS A 3 11.66 8.30 -21.50
C LYS A 3 11.62 8.46 -19.98
N ALA A 4 10.43 8.61 -19.42
CA ALA A 4 10.24 8.58 -17.96
C ALA A 4 10.67 7.22 -17.40
N LYS A 5 11.72 7.20 -16.57
CA LYS A 5 12.25 5.98 -15.95
C LYS A 5 11.79 5.90 -14.50
N SER A 6 11.20 4.78 -14.12
CA SER A 6 10.79 4.56 -12.73
C SER A 6 12.00 4.55 -11.79
N HIS A 7 11.83 5.15 -10.61
CA HIS A 7 12.89 5.24 -9.60
C HIS A 7 13.27 3.85 -9.03
N LYS A 8 14.47 3.36 -9.38
CA LYS A 8 14.92 1.99 -9.03
C LYS A 8 15.12 1.77 -7.54
N GLY A 9 15.57 2.78 -6.79
CA GLY A 9 15.74 2.67 -5.35
C GLY A 9 14.43 2.44 -4.60
N LEU A 10 13.33 2.97 -5.14
CA LEU A 10 12.00 2.83 -4.55
C LEU A 10 11.39 1.47 -4.90
N LEU A 11 11.55 1.00 -6.14
CA LEU A 11 11.12 -0.35 -6.56
C LEU A 11 11.77 -1.49 -5.76
N LYS A 12 12.98 -1.29 -5.21
CA LYS A 12 13.62 -2.28 -4.31
C LYS A 12 12.98 -2.34 -2.92
N ARG A 13 12.26 -1.28 -2.51
CA ARG A 13 11.74 -1.11 -1.14
C ARG A 13 10.24 -1.36 -1.02
N ILE A 14 9.50 -1.17 -2.11
CA ILE A 14 8.04 -1.30 -2.14
C ILE A 14 7.58 -2.39 -3.09
N ARG A 15 6.41 -2.95 -2.82
CA ARG A 15 5.68 -3.84 -3.72
C ARG A 15 4.33 -3.21 -4.07
N ILE A 16 3.95 -3.26 -5.34
CA ILE A 16 2.62 -2.86 -5.80
C ILE A 16 1.75 -4.13 -5.83
N THR A 17 0.57 -4.11 -5.21
CA THR A 17 -0.37 -5.24 -5.23
C THR A 17 -1.20 -5.26 -6.52
N LYS A 18 -1.93 -6.34 -6.79
CA LYS A 18 -2.87 -6.44 -7.92
C LYS A 18 -3.89 -5.29 -7.92
N SER A 19 -4.34 -4.87 -6.74
CA SER A 19 -5.28 -3.75 -6.56
C SER A 19 -4.63 -2.36 -6.66
N GLY A 20 -3.31 -2.26 -6.90
CA GLY A 20 -2.61 -0.99 -7.02
C GLY A 20 -2.20 -0.35 -5.69
N LYS A 21 -2.38 -1.05 -4.54
CA LYS A 21 -1.89 -0.58 -3.24
C LYS A 21 -0.37 -0.71 -3.15
N VAL A 22 0.26 0.28 -2.51
CA VAL A 22 1.70 0.26 -2.22
C VAL A 22 1.93 -0.37 -0.86
N LYS A 23 2.59 -1.54 -0.86
CA LYS A 23 2.99 -2.29 0.34
C LYS A 23 4.46 -2.02 0.66
N PHE A 24 4.76 -1.72 1.92
CA PHE A 24 6.12 -1.49 2.40
C PHE A 24 6.38 -2.17 3.75
N ARG A 25 7.67 -2.30 4.10
CA ARG A 25 8.09 -2.80 5.40
C ARG A 25 8.38 -1.62 6.34
N PRO A 26 7.89 -1.62 7.60
CA PRO A 26 8.16 -0.53 8.52
C PRO A 26 9.67 -0.40 8.83
N PRO A 27 10.14 0.84 9.06
CA PRO A 27 11.53 1.08 9.41
C PRO A 27 11.84 0.63 10.85
N ARG A 28 13.15 0.59 11.21
CA ARG A 28 13.65 0.34 12.59
C ARG A 28 13.46 -1.08 13.16
N GLY A 29 13.13 -2.07 12.33
CA GLY A 29 12.89 -3.45 12.76
C GLY A 29 14.13 -4.36 12.90
N ARG A 30 15.33 -3.90 12.51
CA ARG A 30 16.53 -4.76 12.42
C ARG A 30 17.31 -4.87 13.74
N HIS A 31 17.76 -3.75 14.30
CA HIS A 31 18.63 -3.69 15.48
C HIS A 31 17.98 -2.87 16.62
N LEU A 32 18.67 -2.80 17.77
CA LEU A 32 18.24 -2.08 18.98
C LEU A 32 16.84 -2.52 19.40
N LYS A 33 16.71 -3.80 19.75
CA LYS A 33 15.46 -4.41 20.21
C LYS A 33 15.40 -4.57 21.74
N SER A 34 16.53 -4.40 22.42
CA SER A 34 16.66 -4.58 23.88
C SER A 34 15.80 -3.60 24.68
N ASN A 35 15.68 -2.35 24.21
CA ASN A 35 14.88 -1.31 24.86
C ASN A 35 13.43 -1.22 24.33
N LYS A 36 13.03 -2.11 23.42
CA LYS A 36 11.72 -2.06 22.78
C LYS A 36 10.78 -3.08 23.41
N THR A 37 9.51 -2.72 23.53
CA THR A 37 8.50 -3.66 24.02
C THR A 37 8.25 -4.77 23.00
N GLY A 38 7.83 -5.95 23.49
CA GLY A 38 7.50 -7.09 22.62
C GLY A 38 6.43 -6.74 21.57
N ILE A 39 5.43 -5.97 21.96
CA ILE A 39 4.34 -5.47 21.08
C ILE A 39 4.92 -4.60 19.96
N GLN A 40 5.85 -3.69 20.28
CA GLN A 40 6.49 -2.84 19.29
C GLN A 40 7.37 -3.65 18.31
N VAL A 41 8.06 -4.68 18.80
CA VAL A 41 8.85 -5.57 17.93
C VAL A 41 7.94 -6.38 16.99
N GLN A 42 6.77 -6.80 17.46
CA GLN A 42 5.76 -7.49 16.64
C GLN A 42 5.18 -6.57 15.56
N SER A 43 4.88 -5.31 15.89
CA SER A 43 4.31 -4.37 14.90
C SER A 43 5.24 -4.16 13.69
N TYR A 44 6.56 -4.20 13.88
CA TYR A 44 7.53 -4.11 12.78
C TYR A 44 7.57 -5.33 11.86
N ARG A 45 7.01 -6.47 12.28
CA ARG A 45 6.92 -7.65 11.42
C ARG A 45 5.86 -7.47 10.36
N ASN A 46 4.80 -6.75 10.70
CA ASN A 46 3.64 -6.56 9.83
C ASN A 46 3.93 -5.46 8.78
N PRO A 47 3.65 -5.73 7.50
CA PRO A 47 3.81 -4.75 6.45
C PRO A 47 2.74 -3.66 6.54
N GLY A 48 3.14 -2.42 6.26
CA GLY A 48 2.24 -1.27 6.15
C GLY A 48 1.81 -1.02 4.71
N TYR A 49 0.80 -0.17 4.54
CA TYR A 49 0.37 0.36 3.25
C TYR A 49 0.44 1.87 3.24
N ALA A 50 0.61 2.45 2.04
CA ALA A 50 0.68 3.90 1.88
C ALA A 50 -0.69 4.57 2.10
N SER A 51 -0.67 5.69 2.81
CA SER A 51 -1.83 6.57 2.99
C SER A 51 -2.08 7.41 1.74
N SER A 52 -3.22 8.10 1.70
CA SER A 52 -3.61 9.02 0.64
C SER A 52 -2.61 10.18 0.46
N GLY A 53 -1.96 10.64 1.52
CA GLY A 53 -1.01 11.76 1.48
C GLY A 53 0.27 11.48 0.67
N ASP A 54 0.77 10.24 0.69
CA ASP A 54 2.02 9.87 -0.01
C ASP A 54 1.82 9.62 -1.51
N MET A 55 0.57 9.45 -1.95
CA MET A 55 0.24 8.99 -3.30
C MET A 55 0.77 9.88 -4.41
N ARG A 56 0.71 11.21 -4.24
CA ARG A 56 1.19 12.19 -5.23
C ARG A 56 2.69 12.06 -5.49
N LYS A 57 3.48 11.81 -4.44
CA LYS A 57 4.94 11.65 -4.54
C LYS A 57 5.28 10.31 -5.18
N LEU A 58 4.56 9.25 -4.80
CA LEU A 58 4.77 7.91 -5.33
C LEU A 58 4.40 7.80 -6.81
N SER A 59 3.30 8.44 -7.24
CA SER A 59 2.90 8.46 -8.64
C SER A 59 3.91 9.20 -9.51
N ALA A 60 4.46 10.33 -9.03
CA ALA A 60 5.49 11.09 -9.73
C ALA A 60 6.80 10.30 -9.94
N LEU A 61 7.17 9.43 -9.00
CA LEU A 61 8.42 8.65 -9.08
C LEU A 61 8.30 7.34 -9.86
N LEU A 62 7.09 6.75 -9.88
CA LEU A 62 6.86 5.44 -10.48
C LEU A 62 6.17 5.51 -11.85
N PHE A 63 5.52 6.63 -12.16
CA PHE A 63 4.75 6.84 -13.40
C PHE A 63 3.69 5.76 -13.61
N ARG A 64 3.00 5.38 -12.53
CA ARG A 64 1.98 4.32 -12.51
C ARG A 64 0.72 4.78 -11.79
N PRO A 65 -0.46 4.28 -12.16
CA PRO A 65 -1.67 4.46 -11.37
C PRO A 65 -1.53 3.67 -10.06
N LEU A 66 -1.60 4.37 -8.94
CA LEU A 66 -1.49 3.79 -7.61
C LEU A 66 -2.75 4.15 -6.82
N LYS A 67 -3.15 3.26 -5.91
CA LYS A 67 -4.30 3.48 -5.01
C LYS A 67 -3.82 3.50 -3.56
N SER A 68 -4.41 4.39 -2.76
CA SER A 68 -4.20 4.38 -1.32
C SER A 68 -4.90 3.19 -0.67
N GLN A 69 -4.51 2.85 0.57
CA GLN A 69 -5.20 1.82 1.34
C GLN A 69 -6.69 2.13 1.50
N GLU A 70 -7.02 3.38 1.85
CA GLU A 70 -8.38 3.90 2.04
C GLU A 70 -9.23 3.71 0.79
N GLN A 71 -8.73 4.17 -0.37
CA GLN A 71 -9.44 4.06 -1.65
C GLN A 71 -9.70 2.60 -2.03
N SER A 72 -8.70 1.72 -1.86
CA SER A 72 -8.88 0.30 -2.18
C SER A 72 -9.86 -0.41 -1.24
N ILE A 73 -9.99 0.02 0.02
CA ILE A 73 -10.98 -0.53 0.95
C ILE A 73 -12.37 -0.01 0.57
N ALA A 74 -12.50 1.28 0.29
CA ALA A 74 -13.75 1.89 -0.15
C ALA A 74 -14.27 1.25 -1.44
N GLU A 75 -13.42 1.02 -2.44
CA GLU A 75 -13.79 0.32 -3.68
C GLU A 75 -14.26 -1.11 -3.43
N ARG A 76 -13.61 -1.82 -2.50
CA ARG A 76 -14.02 -3.18 -2.15
C ARG A 76 -15.39 -3.18 -1.47
N LYS A 77 -15.61 -2.25 -0.54
CA LYS A 77 -16.88 -2.07 0.17
C LYS A 77 -18.00 -1.72 -0.81
N ALA A 78 -17.77 -0.76 -1.72
CA ALA A 78 -18.74 -0.38 -2.74
C ALA A 78 -19.09 -1.56 -3.68
N ARG A 79 -18.10 -2.41 -4.01
CA ARG A 79 -18.33 -3.63 -4.80
C ARG A 79 -19.14 -4.67 -4.03
N GLU A 80 -18.87 -4.85 -2.73
CA GLU A 80 -19.64 -5.75 -1.86
C GLU A 80 -21.09 -5.26 -1.71
N GLU A 81 -21.29 -3.95 -1.52
CA GLU A 81 -22.61 -3.31 -1.44
C GLU A 81 -23.39 -3.44 -2.74
N ALA A 82 -22.75 -3.21 -3.90
CA ALA A 82 -23.38 -3.40 -5.21
C ALA A 82 -23.78 -4.87 -5.44
N ALA A 83 -22.95 -5.82 -5.02
CA ALA A 83 -23.27 -7.25 -5.14
C ALA A 83 -24.41 -7.70 -4.22
N MET A 84 -24.62 -7.04 -3.07
CA MET A 84 -25.76 -7.31 -2.18
C MET A 84 -27.04 -6.58 -2.60
N ALA A 85 -26.91 -5.45 -3.31
CA ALA A 85 -28.04 -4.67 -3.83
C ALA A 85 -28.64 -5.24 -5.12
N GLU A 86 -28.04 -6.27 -5.71
CA GLU A 86 -28.68 -7.12 -6.74
C GLU A 86 -29.25 -8.42 -6.11
N PRO A 87 -30.35 -8.39 -5.34
CA PRO A 87 -31.06 -9.61 -5.02
C PRO A 87 -31.85 -10.07 -6.26
N ALA A 88 -31.42 -11.19 -6.83
CA ALA A 88 -32.22 -12.15 -7.61
C ALA A 88 -33.34 -11.56 -8.48
N ALA A 89 -33.00 -11.12 -9.70
CA ALA A 89 -33.95 -11.12 -10.80
C ALA A 89 -33.95 -12.53 -11.42
N ASN A 90 -34.81 -13.41 -10.90
CA ASN A 90 -35.27 -14.64 -11.55
C ASN A 90 -36.78 -14.73 -11.36
#